data_AF-A0A1I0CEE0-F1
#
_entry.id   AF-A0A1I0CEE0-F1
#
_cell.length_a   1.000
_cell.length_b   1.000
_cell.length_c   1.000
_cell.angle_alpha   90.00
_cell.angle_beta   90.00
_cell.angle_gamma   90.00
#
_symmetry.space_group_name_H-M   'P 1'
#
loop_
_entity.id
_entity.type
_entity.pdbx_description
1 polymer ?
#
loop_
_entity_poly.entity_id
_entity_poly.type
_entity_poly.pdbx_seq_one_letter_code
_entity_poly.pdbx_strand_id
1 'polypeptide(L)'
;MNAMGAFSKLGALCAGAMVLTAMPAWAQKEELWLDSQSGTPVGSQRVLTRGRPYFVTMKGTYSPWKTFAPLGTKSGKPEATPMFTSPKGANKEVGADPEFIFAWPQGSSLEKSPEPAPLRNPTVQVSLDGGKTWKHPASTAAFDAAGHEYNYELMGDDAALQVRLVDSPASDNYGRLQLVVQPAEELWLDSQSGTPLRSEMVLQKGKPYRVTMKGTYSAWKDFSAPGAKSGAPEPAPMFASPKGANRQVGIDPEFVFAWPQGSSLEKGSEPSPRRHSTIEVSVDGGKTWKHPATPAAFNTPGHQYTYEVMGDGNALQVRLLDKPYSDNSGRVQIFLLPGA
;
A
#
# COMPACT_ATOMS: atom_id res chain seq x y z
N MET A 1 -84.79 7.65 6.22
CA MET A 1 -84.02 7.55 4.96
C MET A 1 -82.55 7.65 5.34
N ASN A 2 -81.81 6.56 5.15
CA ASN A 2 -80.51 6.31 5.74
C ASN A 2 -79.38 7.02 4.98
N ALA A 3 -78.52 7.72 5.73
CA ALA A 3 -77.23 8.21 5.26
C ALA A 3 -76.16 7.14 5.49
N MET A 4 -75.44 6.73 4.44
CA MET A 4 -74.23 5.92 4.55
C MET A 4 -73.02 6.77 4.14
N GLY A 5 -72.13 6.98 5.11
CA GLY A 5 -70.82 7.60 4.91
C GLY A 5 -69.81 6.59 4.40
N ALA A 6 -69.04 6.97 3.38
CA ALA A 6 -67.92 6.20 2.86
C ALA A 6 -66.61 6.72 3.46
N PHE A 7 -65.93 5.88 4.25
CA PHE A 7 -64.57 6.11 4.73
C PHE A 7 -63.57 5.69 3.65
N SER A 8 -62.81 6.66 3.12
CA SER A 8 -61.71 6.42 2.18
C SER A 8 -60.41 6.18 2.96
N LYS A 9 -59.81 4.99 2.80
CA LYS A 9 -58.55 4.61 3.45
C LYS A 9 -57.36 5.20 2.67
N LEU A 10 -56.64 6.15 3.26
CA LEU A 10 -55.30 6.56 2.82
C LEU A 10 -54.28 5.45 3.15
N GLY A 11 -53.74 4.79 2.13
CA GLY A 11 -52.56 3.95 2.25
C GLY A 11 -51.30 4.79 2.08
N ALA A 12 -50.51 4.94 3.14
CA ALA A 12 -49.21 5.61 3.09
C ALA A 12 -48.15 4.64 2.53
N LEU A 13 -47.64 4.94 1.32
CA LEU A 13 -46.47 4.28 0.73
C LEU A 13 -45.20 4.89 1.36
N CYS A 14 -44.60 4.20 2.32
CA CYS A 14 -43.25 4.52 2.78
C CYS A 14 -42.23 4.08 1.72
N ALA A 15 -41.80 5.01 0.87
CA ALA A 15 -40.63 4.83 0.03
C ALA A 15 -39.37 4.87 0.92
N GLY A 16 -38.81 3.72 1.22
CA GLY A 16 -37.52 3.62 1.90
C GLY A 16 -36.40 4.13 0.99
N ALA A 17 -35.86 5.30 1.30
CA ALA A 17 -34.65 5.81 0.67
C ALA A 17 -33.47 4.94 1.12
N MET A 18 -33.01 4.02 0.27
CA MET A 18 -31.71 3.37 0.45
C MET A 18 -30.62 4.41 0.20
N VAL A 19 -29.99 4.88 1.29
CA VAL A 19 -28.77 5.68 1.18
C VAL A 19 -27.63 4.72 0.83
N LEU A 20 -27.27 4.69 -0.45
CA LEU A 20 -26.01 4.11 -0.89
C LEU A 20 -24.88 4.99 -0.36
N THR A 21 -24.24 4.58 0.73
CA THR A 21 -23.02 5.22 1.17
C THR A 21 -21.94 4.92 0.14
N ALA A 22 -21.38 5.96 -0.47
CA ALA A 22 -20.24 5.80 -1.36
C ALA A 22 -19.10 5.16 -0.55
N MET A 23 -18.52 4.08 -1.09
CA MET A 23 -17.32 3.49 -0.51
C MET A 23 -16.22 4.56 -0.45
N PRO A 24 -15.45 4.64 0.65
CA PRO A 24 -14.37 5.59 0.76
C PRO A 24 -13.34 5.33 -0.36
N ALA A 25 -12.71 6.38 -0.87
CA ALA A 25 -11.84 6.30 -2.04
C ALA A 25 -10.70 5.26 -1.88
N TRP A 26 -10.25 5.02 -0.64
CA TRP A 26 -9.22 4.03 -0.34
C TRP A 26 -9.71 2.57 -0.47
N ALA A 27 -11.00 2.32 -0.26
CA ALA A 27 -11.61 0.99 -0.36
C ALA A 27 -11.99 0.63 -1.80
N GLN A 28 -11.97 1.59 -2.72
CA GLN A 28 -12.27 1.33 -4.11
C GLN A 28 -11.11 0.55 -4.74
N LYS A 29 -11.30 -0.75 -4.93
CA LYS A 29 -10.38 -1.58 -5.71
C LYS A 29 -10.62 -1.37 -7.20
N GLU A 30 -9.57 -1.50 -7.98
CA GLU A 30 -9.68 -1.59 -9.44
C GLU A 30 -9.15 -2.95 -9.89
N GLU A 31 -9.91 -3.61 -10.75
CA GLU A 31 -9.56 -4.90 -11.32
C GLU A 31 -9.15 -4.74 -12.78
N LEU A 32 -7.99 -5.29 -13.15
CA LEU A 32 -7.46 -5.32 -14.51
C LEU A 32 -7.24 -6.77 -14.93
N TRP A 33 -7.39 -7.02 -16.23
CA TRP A 33 -7.18 -8.34 -16.82
C TRP A 33 -6.11 -8.26 -17.90
N LEU A 34 -4.92 -8.81 -17.62
CA LEU A 34 -3.83 -8.89 -18.59
C LEU A 34 -3.93 -10.20 -19.36
N ASP A 35 -4.30 -10.10 -20.65
CA ASP A 35 -4.31 -11.24 -21.56
C ASP A 35 -2.94 -11.42 -22.22
N SER A 36 -2.31 -12.56 -21.94
CA SER A 36 -0.97 -12.89 -22.44
C SER A 36 -0.90 -12.92 -23.97
N GLN A 37 -2.02 -13.22 -24.64
CA GLN A 37 -2.10 -13.29 -26.09
C GLN A 37 -2.21 -11.90 -26.77
N SER A 38 -2.55 -10.85 -26.02
CA SER A 38 -2.84 -9.54 -26.60
C SER A 38 -1.61 -8.78 -27.08
N GLY A 39 -0.45 -9.03 -26.46
CA GLY A 39 0.77 -8.23 -26.63
C GLY A 39 0.63 -6.74 -26.29
N THR A 40 -0.53 -6.30 -25.77
CA THR A 40 -0.86 -4.90 -25.54
C THR A 40 -0.86 -4.64 -24.03
N PRO A 41 -0.22 -3.57 -23.55
CA PRO A 41 -0.31 -3.21 -22.15
C PRO A 41 -1.75 -2.92 -21.71
N VAL A 42 -2.10 -3.33 -20.50
CA VAL A 42 -3.36 -2.94 -19.85
C VAL A 42 -3.10 -1.80 -18.89
N GLY A 43 -4.00 -0.81 -18.87
CA GLY A 43 -3.88 0.38 -18.05
C GLY A 43 -4.98 0.47 -17.00
N SER A 44 -4.62 0.91 -15.80
CA SER A 44 -5.57 1.41 -14.82
C SER A 44 -6.30 2.64 -15.38
N GLN A 45 -7.57 2.77 -15.06
CA GLN A 45 -8.41 3.95 -15.32
C GLN A 45 -8.08 5.10 -14.37
N ARG A 46 -7.32 4.84 -13.29
CA ARG A 46 -6.96 5.82 -12.28
C ARG A 46 -5.53 6.27 -12.45
N VAL A 47 -5.33 7.57 -12.26
CA VAL A 47 -4.00 8.14 -12.09
C VAL A 47 -3.51 7.79 -10.67
N LEU A 48 -2.33 7.16 -10.58
CA LEU A 48 -1.71 6.86 -9.31
C LEU A 48 -0.96 8.10 -8.79
N THR A 49 -1.46 8.71 -7.72
CA THR A 49 -0.92 9.96 -7.17
C THR A 49 0.54 9.81 -6.74
N ARG A 50 1.38 10.76 -7.14
CA ARG A 50 2.80 10.76 -6.78
C ARG A 50 3.00 10.68 -5.28
N GLY A 51 3.88 9.77 -4.84
CA GLY A 51 4.24 9.63 -3.43
C GLY A 51 3.18 8.94 -2.58
N ARG A 52 2.05 8.52 -3.16
CA ARG A 52 1.08 7.65 -2.48
C ARG A 52 1.41 6.18 -2.77
N PRO A 53 1.47 5.31 -1.75
CA PRO A 53 1.69 3.90 -1.96
C PRO A 53 0.39 3.18 -2.37
N TYR A 54 0.54 2.18 -3.23
CA TYR A 54 -0.51 1.33 -3.77
C TYR A 54 -0.11 -0.14 -3.59
N PHE A 55 -1.09 -0.96 -3.24
CA PHE A 55 -0.94 -2.41 -3.17
C PHE A 55 -1.54 -3.03 -4.42
N VAL A 56 -0.72 -3.79 -5.14
CA VAL A 56 -1.12 -4.51 -6.35
C VAL A 56 -0.99 -5.99 -6.09
N THR A 57 -2.10 -6.70 -6.20
CA THR A 57 -2.11 -8.17 -6.21
C THR A 57 -2.18 -8.64 -7.66
N MET A 58 -1.29 -9.53 -8.08
CA MET A 58 -1.37 -10.23 -9.36
C MET A 58 -1.57 -11.71 -9.13
N LYS A 59 -2.53 -12.30 -9.85
CA LYS A 59 -2.90 -13.71 -9.72
C LYS A 59 -3.05 -14.38 -11.06
N GLY A 60 -2.61 -15.63 -11.16
CA GLY A 60 -2.94 -16.52 -12.26
C GLY A 60 -1.73 -17.19 -12.88
N THR A 61 -1.98 -17.98 -13.92
CA THR A 61 -0.94 -18.71 -14.65
C THR A 61 -1.15 -18.55 -16.15
N TYR A 62 -0.06 -18.54 -16.91
CA TYR A 62 -0.04 -18.36 -18.36
C TYR A 62 1.13 -19.10 -19.00
N SER A 63 1.11 -19.18 -20.32
CA SER A 63 2.20 -19.73 -21.14
C SER A 63 2.68 -18.67 -22.14
N PRO A 64 4.00 -18.38 -22.19
CA PRO A 64 4.63 -17.67 -23.28
C PRO A 64 5.04 -18.60 -24.46
N TRP A 65 4.51 -19.83 -24.51
CA TRP A 65 4.85 -20.80 -25.55
C TRP A 65 3.61 -21.44 -26.15
N LYS A 66 3.64 -21.65 -27.46
CA LYS A 66 2.59 -22.40 -28.20
C LYS A 66 2.33 -23.82 -27.69
N THR A 67 3.39 -24.53 -27.29
CA THR A 67 3.37 -25.96 -26.92
C THR A 67 4.49 -26.30 -25.93
N PHE A 68 4.20 -27.16 -24.96
CA PHE A 68 5.18 -27.62 -23.95
C PHE A 68 5.94 -28.89 -24.32
N ALA A 69 5.47 -29.69 -25.29
CA ALA A 69 6.02 -31.01 -25.57
C ALA A 69 7.07 -30.97 -26.69
N PRO A 70 8.25 -31.61 -26.52
CA PRO A 70 8.76 -32.25 -25.28
C PRO A 70 9.20 -31.23 -24.23
N LEU A 71 9.17 -31.60 -22.94
CA LEU A 71 9.59 -30.73 -21.83
C LEU A 71 11.11 -30.56 -21.77
N GLY A 72 11.56 -29.39 -21.31
CA GLY A 72 12.98 -29.12 -21.08
C GLY A 72 13.59 -30.01 -20.00
N THR A 73 14.88 -30.32 -20.09
CA THR A 73 15.56 -31.26 -19.17
C THR A 73 15.64 -30.74 -17.74
N LYS A 74 15.57 -29.42 -17.56
CA LYS A 74 15.57 -28.71 -16.27
C LYS A 74 14.21 -28.06 -15.94
N SER A 75 13.21 -28.29 -16.80
CA SER A 75 11.85 -27.81 -16.60
C SER A 75 11.21 -28.55 -15.43
N GLY A 76 10.37 -27.83 -14.67
CA GLY A 76 9.43 -28.46 -13.76
C GLY A 76 8.22 -29.04 -14.49
N LYS A 77 7.20 -29.40 -13.72
CA LYS A 77 5.93 -29.93 -14.22
C LYS A 77 5.00 -28.77 -14.57
N PRO A 78 4.49 -28.67 -15.81
CA PRO A 78 3.50 -27.65 -16.13
C PRO A 78 2.14 -27.97 -15.49
N GLU A 79 1.33 -26.95 -15.24
CA GLU A 79 -0.08 -27.15 -14.89
C GLU A 79 -0.88 -27.48 -16.14
N ALA A 80 -2.01 -28.17 -16.01
CA ALA A 80 -2.78 -28.66 -17.16
C ALA A 80 -3.49 -27.53 -17.94
N THR A 81 -3.86 -26.45 -17.27
CA THR A 81 -4.61 -25.32 -17.83
C THR A 81 -4.27 -24.04 -17.08
N PRO A 82 -4.34 -22.85 -17.72
CA PRO A 82 -4.22 -21.58 -17.01
C PRO A 82 -5.31 -21.43 -15.95
N MET A 83 -4.96 -20.79 -14.83
CA MET A 83 -5.92 -20.42 -13.79
C MET A 83 -7.06 -19.55 -14.33
N PHE A 84 -6.75 -18.67 -15.29
CA PHE A 84 -7.71 -17.86 -16.00
C PHE A 84 -7.51 -18.02 -17.50
N THR A 85 -8.52 -18.54 -18.21
CA THR A 85 -8.43 -18.82 -19.65
C THR A 85 -8.39 -17.55 -20.48
N SER A 86 -7.56 -17.53 -21.53
CA SER A 86 -7.62 -16.48 -22.56
C SER A 86 -8.94 -16.59 -23.34
N PRO A 87 -9.51 -15.45 -23.76
CA PRO A 87 -10.77 -15.41 -24.52
C PRO A 87 -10.62 -15.96 -25.94
N LYS A 88 -9.40 -16.06 -26.46
CA LYS A 88 -9.08 -16.55 -27.80
C LYS A 88 -8.09 -17.72 -27.70
N GLY A 89 -8.13 -18.59 -28.70
CA GLY A 89 -7.20 -19.72 -28.81
C GLY A 89 -7.49 -20.89 -27.88
N ALA A 90 -6.64 -21.92 -27.97
CA ALA A 90 -6.70 -23.09 -27.11
C ALA A 90 -5.93 -22.81 -25.81
N ASN A 91 -6.58 -23.05 -24.66
CA ASN A 91 -5.93 -23.01 -23.35
C ASN A 91 -5.36 -24.41 -23.06
N LYS A 92 -4.04 -24.48 -22.87
CA LYS A 92 -3.30 -25.73 -22.68
C LYS A 92 -2.42 -25.65 -21.43
N GLU A 93 -1.40 -26.48 -21.35
CA GLU A 93 -0.50 -26.52 -20.21
C GLU A 93 0.24 -25.20 -19.99
N VAL A 94 0.41 -24.75 -18.76
CA VAL A 94 1.08 -23.49 -18.42
C VAL A 94 2.28 -23.72 -17.52
N GLY A 95 3.25 -22.81 -17.61
CA GLY A 95 4.54 -22.93 -16.93
C GLY A 95 5.05 -21.63 -16.33
N ALA A 96 4.26 -20.56 -16.36
CA ALA A 96 4.61 -19.27 -15.80
C ALA A 96 3.46 -18.66 -15.00
N ASP A 97 3.82 -17.90 -13.98
CA ASP A 97 2.95 -17.05 -13.19
C ASP A 97 3.54 -15.62 -13.12
N PRO A 98 2.97 -14.66 -12.36
CA PRO A 98 3.51 -13.31 -12.28
C PRO A 98 4.99 -13.23 -11.91
N GLU A 99 5.50 -14.15 -11.09
CA GLU A 99 6.79 -14.04 -10.42
C GLU A 99 7.78 -15.15 -10.81
N PHE A 100 7.29 -16.29 -11.28
CA PHE A 100 8.08 -17.47 -11.57
C PHE A 100 7.75 -18.14 -12.90
N ILE A 101 8.79 -18.71 -13.50
CA ILE A 101 8.69 -19.69 -14.58
C ILE A 101 9.04 -21.04 -13.99
N PHE A 102 8.05 -21.92 -13.88
CA PHE A 102 8.15 -23.23 -13.24
C PHE A 102 8.14 -24.40 -14.23
N ALA A 103 7.82 -24.16 -15.50
CA ALA A 103 7.99 -25.14 -16.56
C ALA A 103 8.26 -24.47 -17.91
N TRP A 104 8.93 -25.16 -18.83
CA TRP A 104 9.20 -24.72 -20.21
C TRP A 104 9.43 -25.89 -21.18
N PRO A 105 9.19 -25.70 -22.49
CA PRO A 105 9.50 -26.71 -23.50
C PRO A 105 11.00 -26.85 -23.77
N GLN A 106 11.39 -28.03 -24.23
CA GLN A 106 12.73 -28.31 -24.74
C GLN A 106 13.05 -27.39 -25.93
N GLY A 107 14.30 -26.89 -25.97
CA GLY A 107 14.75 -26.01 -27.03
C GLY A 107 14.35 -24.53 -26.84
N SER A 108 13.59 -24.21 -25.79
CA SER A 108 13.42 -22.82 -25.37
C SER A 108 14.76 -22.19 -24.94
N SER A 109 14.81 -20.86 -24.86
CA SER A 109 15.98 -20.14 -24.35
C SER A 109 16.35 -20.54 -22.91
N LEU A 110 15.35 -20.98 -22.11
CA LEU A 110 15.52 -21.41 -20.73
C LEU A 110 16.20 -22.77 -20.59
N GLU A 111 16.25 -23.58 -21.65
CA GLU A 111 16.99 -24.85 -21.65
C GLU A 111 18.50 -24.64 -21.42
N LYS A 112 19.00 -23.45 -21.78
CA LYS A 112 20.39 -23.05 -21.56
C LYS A 112 20.64 -22.52 -20.13
N SER A 113 19.59 -22.33 -19.33
CA SER A 113 19.73 -21.86 -17.95
C SER A 113 20.59 -22.86 -17.16
N PRO A 114 21.57 -22.38 -16.37
CA PRO A 114 22.30 -23.26 -15.46
C PRO A 114 21.38 -23.77 -14.34
N GLU A 115 20.39 -22.98 -13.94
CA GLU A 115 19.48 -23.24 -12.82
C GLU A 115 18.25 -24.06 -13.24
N PRO A 116 17.80 -25.02 -12.41
CA PRO A 116 16.54 -25.72 -12.61
C PRO A 116 15.33 -24.84 -12.25
N ALA A 117 14.14 -25.26 -12.70
CA ALA A 117 12.90 -24.62 -12.27
C ALA A 117 12.69 -24.69 -10.75
N PRO A 118 11.99 -23.72 -10.13
CA PRO A 118 11.44 -22.50 -10.74
C PRO A 118 12.49 -21.38 -10.86
N LEU A 119 12.39 -20.59 -11.93
CA LEU A 119 13.20 -19.39 -12.16
C LEU A 119 12.37 -18.12 -11.92
N ARG A 120 12.99 -17.01 -11.52
CA ARG A 120 12.30 -15.71 -11.46
C ARG A 120 11.84 -15.29 -12.86
N ASN A 121 10.65 -14.71 -12.94
CA ASN A 121 10.00 -14.33 -14.18
C ASN A 121 10.06 -12.82 -14.43
N PRO A 122 11.00 -12.31 -15.26
CA PRO A 122 11.10 -10.88 -15.53
C PRO A 122 10.10 -10.36 -16.57
N THR A 123 9.24 -11.22 -17.12
CA THR A 123 8.43 -10.90 -18.30
C THR A 123 7.21 -10.04 -17.98
N VAL A 124 6.63 -10.16 -16.78
CA VAL A 124 5.57 -9.25 -16.32
C VAL A 124 6.22 -7.94 -15.91
N GLN A 125 5.85 -6.85 -16.56
CA GLN A 125 6.43 -5.54 -16.30
C GLN A 125 5.35 -4.50 -16.03
N VAL A 126 5.65 -3.60 -15.10
CA VAL A 126 4.82 -2.44 -14.76
C VAL A 126 5.50 -1.15 -15.22
N SER A 127 4.67 -0.16 -15.55
CA SER A 127 5.06 1.23 -15.77
C SER A 127 4.19 2.14 -14.90
N LEU A 128 4.85 3.12 -14.29
CA LEU A 128 4.24 4.12 -13.41
C LEU A 128 4.31 5.53 -13.99
N ASP A 129 4.92 5.70 -15.17
CA ASP A 129 5.25 6.98 -15.80
C ASP A 129 4.61 7.16 -17.19
N GLY A 130 3.50 6.45 -17.42
CA GLY A 130 2.75 6.49 -18.68
C GLY A 130 3.38 5.66 -19.80
N GLY A 131 4.14 4.62 -19.47
CA GLY A 131 4.72 3.69 -20.43
C GLY A 131 6.13 4.05 -20.91
N LYS A 132 6.82 5.00 -20.25
CA LYS A 132 8.18 5.42 -20.64
C LYS A 132 9.22 4.44 -20.11
N THR A 133 9.08 4.02 -18.86
CA THR A 133 9.94 2.99 -18.24
C THR A 133 9.12 1.77 -17.87
N TRP A 134 9.77 0.61 -17.95
CA TRP A 134 9.16 -0.69 -17.66
C TRP A 134 10.11 -1.53 -16.83
N LYS A 135 9.60 -2.10 -15.76
CA LYS A 135 10.37 -3.00 -14.89
C LYS A 135 9.46 -4.07 -14.31
N HIS A 136 10.03 -5.23 -14.04
CA HIS A 136 9.36 -6.20 -13.20
C HIS A 136 9.22 -5.62 -11.77
N PRO A 137 8.02 -5.60 -11.17
CA PRO A 137 7.86 -5.14 -9.79
C PRO A 137 8.58 -6.10 -8.84
N ALA A 138 9.23 -5.59 -7.80
CA ALA A 138 9.98 -6.43 -6.88
C ALA A 138 9.04 -7.18 -5.92
N SER A 139 9.28 -8.48 -5.72
CA SER A 139 8.63 -9.29 -4.69
C SER A 139 9.65 -10.14 -3.95
N THR A 140 9.40 -10.38 -2.66
CA THR A 140 10.15 -11.36 -1.84
C THR A 140 9.41 -12.69 -1.70
N ALA A 141 8.28 -12.85 -2.40
CA ALA A 141 7.49 -14.05 -2.33
C ALA A 141 8.30 -15.30 -2.70
N ALA A 142 8.02 -16.39 -2.00
CA ALA A 142 8.48 -17.73 -2.38
C ALA A 142 7.69 -18.20 -3.62
N PHE A 143 8.22 -19.21 -4.32
CA PHE A 143 7.50 -19.88 -5.39
C PHE A 143 6.16 -20.43 -4.90
N ASP A 144 5.13 -20.26 -5.72
CA ASP A 144 3.75 -20.67 -5.46
C ASP A 144 3.19 -20.12 -4.13
N ALA A 145 3.50 -18.85 -3.85
CA ALA A 145 2.86 -18.15 -2.75
C ALA A 145 1.34 -18.13 -2.98
N ALA A 146 0.60 -18.73 -2.04
CA ALA A 146 -0.86 -18.69 -1.95
C ALA A 146 -1.64 -19.11 -3.24
N GLY A 147 -1.09 -20.01 -4.06
CA GLY A 147 -1.72 -20.43 -5.31
C GLY A 147 -1.57 -19.36 -6.40
N HIS A 148 -0.33 -19.13 -6.80
CA HIS A 148 0.07 -18.16 -7.83
C HIS A 148 -0.47 -16.73 -7.62
N GLU A 149 -0.50 -16.26 -6.38
CA GLU A 149 -0.95 -14.91 -6.01
C GLU A 149 0.19 -14.14 -5.34
N TYR A 150 0.56 -13.00 -5.93
CA TYR A 150 1.71 -12.21 -5.51
C TYR A 150 1.31 -10.77 -5.24
N ASN A 151 1.90 -10.20 -4.19
CA ASN A 151 1.62 -8.84 -3.75
C ASN A 151 2.82 -7.93 -4.03
N TYR A 152 2.53 -6.72 -4.49
CA TYR A 152 3.51 -5.71 -4.86
C TYR A 152 3.12 -4.37 -4.28
N GLU A 153 4.09 -3.66 -3.70
CA GLU A 153 3.93 -2.27 -3.29
C GLU A 153 4.53 -1.34 -4.34
N LEU A 154 3.68 -0.48 -4.89
CA LEU A 154 4.05 0.48 -5.91
C LEU A 154 3.88 1.90 -5.36
N MET A 155 4.81 2.78 -5.70
CA MET A 155 4.69 4.21 -5.41
C MET A 155 4.12 4.91 -6.65
N GLY A 156 3.02 5.64 -6.52
CA GLY A 156 2.46 6.39 -7.66
C GLY A 156 3.43 7.46 -8.18
N ASP A 157 3.22 7.88 -9.43
CA ASP A 157 4.01 8.94 -10.11
C ASP A 157 3.17 9.79 -11.08
N ASP A 158 1.94 10.13 -10.66
CA ASP A 158 0.98 10.96 -11.42
C ASP A 158 0.65 10.44 -12.83
N ALA A 159 0.74 9.13 -13.04
CA ALA A 159 0.25 8.45 -14.23
C ALA A 159 -0.57 7.20 -13.87
N ALA A 160 -1.34 6.70 -14.82
CA ALA A 160 -2.01 5.42 -14.66
C ALA A 160 -0.98 4.27 -14.62
N LEU A 161 -1.22 3.28 -13.77
CA LEU A 161 -0.48 2.02 -13.81
C LEU A 161 -0.69 1.39 -15.19
N GLN A 162 0.39 1.01 -15.86
CA GLN A 162 0.32 0.13 -17.01
C GLN A 162 1.05 -1.18 -16.70
N VAL A 163 0.50 -2.30 -17.17
CA VAL A 163 1.11 -3.62 -17.01
C VAL A 163 1.16 -4.32 -18.35
N ARG A 164 2.26 -4.99 -18.66
CA ARG A 164 2.45 -5.76 -19.89
C ARG A 164 3.14 -7.09 -19.62
N LEU A 165 3.01 -7.99 -20.58
CA LEU A 165 3.83 -9.18 -20.71
C LEU A 165 4.84 -8.96 -21.84
N VAL A 166 6.11 -9.21 -21.57
CA VAL A 166 7.18 -9.12 -22.57
C VAL A 166 7.44 -10.47 -23.16
N ASP A 167 6.91 -10.67 -24.36
CA ASP A 167 7.15 -11.86 -25.17
C ASP A 167 6.91 -11.56 -26.66
N SER A 168 7.59 -12.28 -27.55
CA SER A 168 7.43 -12.13 -28.99
C SER A 168 7.62 -13.48 -29.71
N PRO A 169 6.63 -13.96 -30.46
CA PRO A 169 5.35 -13.30 -30.78
C PRO A 169 4.24 -13.58 -29.75
N ALA A 170 3.64 -12.55 -29.14
CA ALA A 170 2.56 -12.76 -28.16
C ALA A 170 1.34 -13.58 -28.66
N SER A 171 1.17 -13.73 -29.97
CA SER A 171 0.07 -14.52 -30.56
C SER A 171 0.05 -16.00 -30.18
N ASP A 172 1.17 -16.57 -29.73
CA ASP A 172 1.23 -17.98 -29.31
C ASP A 172 1.10 -18.18 -27.79
N ASN A 173 0.89 -17.10 -27.05
CA ASN A 173 0.64 -17.12 -25.62
C ASN A 173 -0.81 -17.48 -25.31
N TYR A 174 -1.05 -17.96 -24.09
CA TYR A 174 -2.40 -18.18 -23.55
C TYR A 174 -2.41 -18.15 -22.03
N GLY A 175 -3.58 -17.85 -21.47
CA GLY A 175 -3.80 -17.59 -20.06
C GLY A 175 -3.85 -16.09 -19.75
N ARG A 176 -4.46 -15.74 -18.63
CA ARG A 176 -4.60 -14.36 -18.16
C ARG A 176 -4.09 -14.20 -16.74
N LEU A 177 -3.65 -12.99 -16.43
CA LEU A 177 -3.40 -12.54 -15.07
C LEU A 177 -4.51 -11.59 -14.65
N GLN A 178 -5.08 -11.84 -13.47
CA GLN A 178 -5.95 -10.90 -12.77
C GLN A 178 -5.08 -9.97 -11.92
N LEU A 179 -5.33 -8.67 -12.00
CA LEU A 179 -4.64 -7.68 -11.18
C LEU A 179 -5.66 -6.90 -10.39
N VAL A 180 -5.37 -6.68 -9.10
CA VAL A 180 -6.18 -5.84 -8.22
C VAL A 180 -5.31 -4.72 -7.69
N VAL A 181 -5.67 -3.48 -8.00
CA VAL A 181 -4.98 -2.28 -7.55
C VAL A 181 -5.78 -1.64 -6.42
N GLN A 182 -5.13 -1.43 -5.28
CA GLN A 182 -5.73 -0.80 -4.11
C GLN A 182 -4.83 0.35 -3.60
N PRO A 183 -5.35 1.58 -3.47
CA PRO A 183 -4.61 2.66 -2.81
C PRO A 183 -4.46 2.40 -1.30
N ALA A 184 -3.40 2.93 -0.70
CA ALA A 184 -3.30 3.00 0.75
C ALA A 184 -4.41 3.83 1.37
N GLU A 185 -4.90 3.40 2.52
CA GLU A 185 -5.70 4.28 3.36
C GLU A 185 -4.81 5.41 3.87
N GLU A 186 -5.28 6.64 3.71
CA GLU A 186 -4.55 7.83 4.12
C GLU A 186 -5.23 8.45 5.34
N LEU A 187 -4.44 8.68 6.38
CA LEU A 187 -4.88 9.28 7.63
C LEU A 187 -4.00 10.48 7.95
N TRP A 188 -4.55 11.43 8.69
CA TRP A 188 -3.85 12.64 9.12
C TRP A 188 -3.86 12.76 10.64
N LEU A 189 -2.70 12.57 11.26
CA LEU A 189 -2.51 12.83 12.69
C LEU A 189 -2.20 14.32 12.89
N ASP A 190 -3.14 15.06 13.48
CA ASP A 190 -2.92 16.45 13.86
C ASP A 190 -2.28 16.52 15.24
N SER A 191 -1.08 17.14 15.32
CA SER A 191 -0.37 17.28 16.58
C SER A 191 -1.13 18.12 17.61
N GLN A 192 -2.10 18.92 17.17
CA GLN A 192 -2.97 19.72 18.04
C GLN A 192 -4.19 18.96 18.59
N SER A 193 -4.34 17.68 18.25
CA SER A 193 -5.46 16.85 18.69
C SER A 193 -5.00 15.75 19.65
N GLY A 194 -5.64 15.70 20.82
CA GLY A 194 -5.50 14.57 21.75
C GLY A 194 -6.43 13.39 21.45
N THR A 195 -7.29 13.50 20.45
CA THR A 195 -8.19 12.43 20.05
C THR A 195 -7.44 11.41 19.20
N PRO A 196 -7.42 10.12 19.57
CA PRO A 196 -6.84 9.10 18.71
C PRO A 196 -7.52 9.06 17.35
N LEU A 197 -6.70 9.04 16.31
CA LEU A 197 -7.10 8.79 14.94
C LEU A 197 -7.46 7.31 14.79
N ARG A 198 -8.48 7.00 14.00
CA ARG A 198 -8.93 5.63 13.74
C ARG A 198 -9.02 5.40 12.23
N SER A 199 -8.41 4.32 11.78
CA SER A 199 -8.56 3.77 10.45
C SER A 199 -9.96 3.18 10.23
N GLU A 200 -10.46 3.25 9.00
CA GLU A 200 -11.65 2.54 8.56
C GLU A 200 -11.34 1.08 8.18
N MET A 201 -10.09 0.76 7.85
CA MET A 201 -9.61 -0.60 7.62
C MET A 201 -9.53 -1.41 8.93
N VAL A 202 -10.24 -2.53 9.00
CA VAL A 202 -10.08 -3.52 10.07
C VAL A 202 -8.87 -4.40 9.77
N LEU A 203 -7.89 -4.40 10.68
CA LEU A 203 -6.68 -5.20 10.54
C LEU A 203 -6.99 -6.65 10.93
N GLN A 204 -7.03 -7.56 9.96
CA GLN A 204 -7.32 -8.97 10.18
C GLN A 204 -6.31 -9.59 11.14
N LYS A 205 -6.81 -10.41 12.08
CA LYS A 205 -5.98 -11.02 13.11
C LYS A 205 -4.87 -11.88 12.50
N GLY A 206 -3.63 -11.64 12.93
CA GLY A 206 -2.46 -12.39 12.49
C GLY A 206 -2.00 -12.09 11.06
N LYS A 207 -2.55 -11.06 10.41
CA LYS A 207 -2.07 -10.59 9.11
C LYS A 207 -1.11 -9.41 9.29
N PRO A 208 0.01 -9.36 8.55
CA PRO A 208 0.91 -8.22 8.56
C PRO A 208 0.28 -7.03 7.82
N TYR A 209 0.62 -5.83 8.27
CA TYR A 209 0.24 -4.56 7.68
C TYR A 209 1.43 -3.61 7.72
N ARG A 210 1.56 -2.78 6.69
CA ARG A 210 2.53 -1.69 6.67
C ARG A 210 1.87 -0.37 7.01
N VAL A 211 2.51 0.34 7.94
CA VAL A 211 2.17 1.71 8.29
C VAL A 211 3.35 2.59 7.88
N THR A 212 3.13 3.55 6.99
CA THR A 212 4.13 4.55 6.64
C THR A 212 3.73 5.89 7.22
N MET A 213 4.59 6.50 8.02
CA MET A 213 4.36 7.82 8.61
C MET A 213 5.33 8.82 8.01
N LYS A 214 4.84 10.02 7.68
CA LYS A 214 5.62 11.08 7.05
C LYS A 214 5.25 12.43 7.63
N GLY A 215 6.25 13.28 7.89
CA GLY A 215 6.03 14.69 8.23
C GLY A 215 6.93 15.17 9.35
N THR A 216 6.77 16.44 9.73
CA THR A 216 7.47 17.04 10.86
C THR A 216 6.49 17.87 11.68
N TYR A 217 6.70 17.91 12.99
CA TYR A 217 5.86 18.63 13.94
C TYR A 217 6.68 19.15 15.15
N SER A 218 6.04 20.00 15.95
CA SER A 218 6.58 20.52 17.21
C SER A 218 5.63 20.17 18.34
N ALA A 219 6.21 19.81 19.49
CA ALA A 219 5.53 19.67 20.78
C ALA A 219 5.78 20.90 21.69
N TRP A 220 6.18 22.04 21.10
CA TRP A 220 6.56 23.24 21.83
C TRP A 220 5.96 24.50 21.21
N LYS A 221 5.58 25.41 22.10
CA LYS A 221 5.02 26.71 21.73
C LYS A 221 6.01 27.59 20.97
N ASP A 222 7.28 27.58 21.35
CA ASP A 222 8.29 28.51 20.83
C ASP A 222 9.69 27.85 20.77
N PHE A 223 10.47 28.25 19.79
CA PHE A 223 11.87 27.87 19.53
C PHE A 223 12.78 29.10 19.62
N SER A 224 12.54 29.96 20.61
CA SER A 224 13.26 31.24 20.77
C SER A 224 14.79 31.10 20.78
N ALA A 225 15.31 29.99 21.31
CA ALA A 225 16.69 29.54 21.12
C ALA A 225 16.76 28.00 21.13
N PRO A 226 17.54 27.35 20.25
CA PRO A 226 17.82 25.91 20.35
C PRO A 226 18.60 25.59 21.63
N GLY A 227 18.30 24.44 22.25
CA GLY A 227 19.07 23.97 23.40
C GLY A 227 20.51 23.62 23.04
N ALA A 228 21.44 23.59 24.00
CA ALA A 228 22.87 23.44 23.75
C ALA A 228 23.27 22.13 23.02
N LYS A 229 22.43 21.10 23.10
CA LYS A 229 22.60 19.79 22.42
C LYS A 229 21.55 19.52 21.34
N SER A 230 20.70 20.51 21.07
CA SER A 230 19.68 20.48 20.03
C SER A 230 20.34 20.62 18.66
N GLY A 231 19.73 20.02 17.65
CA GLY A 231 20.03 20.32 16.26
C GLY A 231 19.36 21.62 15.84
N ALA A 232 19.46 21.93 14.55
CA ALA A 232 18.75 23.05 13.95
C ALA A 232 17.28 22.67 13.73
N PRO A 233 16.30 23.47 14.20
CA PRO A 233 14.91 23.24 13.86
C PRO A 233 14.66 23.58 12.39
N GLU A 234 13.69 22.90 11.78
CA GLU A 234 13.17 23.31 10.47
C GLU A 234 12.28 24.54 10.63
N PRO A 235 12.20 25.44 9.63
CA PRO A 235 11.44 26.69 9.74
C PRO A 235 9.92 26.50 9.83
N ALA A 236 9.39 25.37 9.36
CA ALA A 236 7.96 25.07 9.34
C ALA A 236 7.75 23.53 9.30
N PRO A 237 6.59 23.03 9.76
CA PRO A 237 6.21 21.63 9.56
C PRO A 237 6.11 21.30 8.06
N MET A 238 6.48 20.08 7.70
CA MET A 238 6.26 19.53 6.35
C MET A 238 4.79 19.59 5.94
N PHE A 239 3.88 19.39 6.91
CA PHE A 239 2.44 19.51 6.72
C PHE A 239 1.86 20.42 7.80
N ALA A 240 1.32 21.56 7.39
CA ALA A 240 0.70 22.54 8.29
C ALA A 240 -0.47 21.96 9.09
N SER A 241 -0.61 22.31 10.36
CA SER A 241 -1.85 22.07 11.12
C SER A 241 -3.01 22.86 10.52
N PRO A 242 -4.26 22.36 10.61
CA PRO A 242 -5.44 23.07 10.10
C PRO A 242 -5.77 24.32 10.92
N LYS A 243 -5.22 24.46 12.14
CA LYS A 243 -5.46 25.58 13.05
C LYS A 243 -4.14 26.14 13.57
N GLY A 244 -4.14 27.45 13.85
CA GLY A 244 -3.00 28.14 14.44
C GLY A 244 -1.88 28.46 13.47
N ALA A 245 -0.83 29.09 14.00
CA ALA A 245 0.36 29.44 13.23
C ALA A 245 1.28 28.21 13.08
N ASN A 246 1.84 28.04 11.88
CA ASN A 246 2.93 27.12 11.65
C ASN A 246 4.21 27.69 12.27
N ARG A 247 4.93 26.87 13.04
CA ARG A 247 6.14 27.27 13.75
C ARG A 247 7.31 26.38 13.36
N GLN A 248 8.48 26.72 13.87
CA GLN A 248 9.65 25.85 13.81
C GLN A 248 9.34 24.47 14.40
N VAL A 249 9.89 23.43 13.78
CA VAL A 249 9.66 22.04 14.16
C VAL A 249 10.98 21.32 14.41
N GLY A 250 10.93 20.32 15.28
CA GLY A 250 12.10 19.56 15.71
C GLY A 250 11.83 18.08 15.91
N ILE A 251 10.65 17.61 15.52
CA ILE A 251 10.20 16.24 15.73
C ILE A 251 9.68 15.68 14.40
N ASP A 252 10.03 14.44 14.10
CA ASP A 252 9.43 13.63 13.04
C ASP A 252 8.82 12.34 13.65
N PRO A 253 8.24 11.41 12.86
CA PRO A 253 7.58 10.24 13.45
C PRO A 253 8.47 9.37 14.33
N GLU A 254 9.80 9.39 14.14
CA GLU A 254 10.74 8.48 14.81
C GLU A 254 11.78 9.19 15.68
N PHE A 255 12.10 10.44 15.37
CA PHE A 255 13.20 11.18 15.98
C PHE A 255 12.77 12.56 16.48
N VAL A 256 13.41 12.98 17.57
CA VAL A 256 13.53 14.39 17.92
C VAL A 256 14.92 14.87 17.51
N PHE A 257 14.96 15.83 16.60
CA PHE A 257 16.17 16.39 16.01
C PHE A 257 16.43 17.85 16.44
N ALA A 258 15.43 18.55 16.96
CA ALA A 258 15.61 19.86 17.58
C ALA A 258 14.65 20.07 18.76
N TRP A 259 15.05 20.88 19.73
CA TRP A 259 14.24 21.29 20.87
C TRP A 259 14.67 22.67 21.40
N PRO A 260 13.76 23.42 22.04
CA PRO A 260 14.09 24.72 22.61
C PRO A 260 14.96 24.59 23.88
N GLN A 261 15.71 25.65 24.15
CA GLN A 261 16.41 25.86 25.42
C GLN A 261 15.41 25.84 26.58
N GLY A 262 15.79 25.20 27.68
CA GLY A 262 14.96 25.00 28.87
C GLY A 262 14.02 23.80 28.79
N SER A 263 13.93 23.11 27.64
CA SER A 263 13.11 21.90 27.52
C SER A 263 13.62 20.78 28.44
N SER A 264 12.74 19.84 28.80
CA SER A 264 13.12 18.64 29.56
C SER A 264 14.18 17.81 28.83
N LEU A 265 14.21 17.88 27.49
CA LEU A 265 15.17 17.19 26.65
C LEU A 265 16.61 17.72 26.84
N GLU A 266 16.79 19.01 27.15
CA GLU A 266 18.10 19.61 27.40
C GLU A 266 18.77 19.11 28.69
N LYS A 267 17.98 18.68 29.67
CA LYS A 267 18.49 18.06 30.90
C LYS A 267 19.16 16.71 30.64
N GLY A 268 18.91 16.11 29.48
CA GLY A 268 19.48 14.83 29.06
C GLY A 268 20.97 14.91 28.69
N SER A 269 21.67 13.78 28.81
CA SER A 269 23.04 13.64 28.34
C SER A 269 23.12 13.54 26.81
N GLU A 270 22.13 12.90 26.19
CA GLU A 270 22.11 12.54 24.77
C GLU A 270 21.93 13.76 23.84
N PRO A 271 22.75 13.89 22.78
CA PRO A 271 22.57 14.90 21.76
C PRO A 271 21.48 14.52 20.75
N SER A 272 21.09 15.48 19.93
CA SER A 272 20.26 15.25 18.74
C SER A 272 21.07 14.61 17.60
N PRO A 273 20.39 13.96 16.63
CA PRO A 273 19.02 13.44 16.72
C PRO A 273 18.95 12.22 17.64
N ARG A 274 17.82 12.01 18.29
CA ARG A 274 17.56 10.78 19.08
C ARG A 274 16.17 10.25 18.86
N ARG A 275 15.99 8.94 19.05
CA ARG A 275 14.68 8.30 18.88
C ARG A 275 13.66 8.87 19.86
N HIS A 276 12.42 8.96 19.41
CA HIS A 276 11.33 9.60 20.12
C HIS A 276 10.05 8.79 19.92
N SER A 277 9.39 8.42 21.02
CA SER A 277 8.30 7.44 21.03
C SER A 277 6.94 8.06 21.38
N THR A 278 6.66 9.27 20.94
CA THR A 278 5.40 9.99 21.26
C THR A 278 4.25 9.64 20.34
N ILE A 279 4.50 9.19 19.11
CA ILE A 279 3.44 8.64 18.27
C ILE A 279 3.25 7.16 18.61
N GLU A 280 2.08 6.81 19.11
CA GLU A 280 1.76 5.43 19.49
C GLU A 280 0.65 4.88 18.60
N VAL A 281 0.75 3.58 18.29
CA VAL A 281 -0.26 2.82 17.57
C VAL A 281 -0.92 1.79 18.48
N SER A 282 -2.18 1.50 18.18
CA SER A 282 -2.97 0.43 18.77
C SER A 282 -3.63 -0.39 17.67
N VAL A 283 -3.58 -1.71 17.82
CA VAL A 283 -4.21 -2.68 16.89
C VAL A 283 -5.30 -3.52 17.57
N ASP A 284 -5.55 -3.31 18.86
CA ASP A 284 -6.43 -4.13 19.72
C ASP A 284 -7.66 -3.36 20.24
N GLY A 285 -8.02 -2.28 19.54
CA GLY A 285 -9.15 -1.41 19.90
C GLY A 285 -8.82 -0.38 20.99
N GLY A 286 -7.54 -0.09 21.25
CA GLY A 286 -7.09 0.96 22.15
C GLY A 286 -6.76 0.47 23.55
N LYS A 287 -6.61 -0.85 23.74
CA LYS A 287 -6.27 -1.46 25.02
C LYS A 287 -4.77 -1.35 25.30
N THR A 288 -3.94 -1.57 24.28
CA THR A 288 -2.49 -1.39 24.35
C THR A 288 -2.01 -0.36 23.33
N TRP A 289 -1.02 0.44 23.74
CA TRP A 289 -0.43 1.48 22.91
C TRP A 289 1.07 1.30 22.93
N LYS A 290 1.67 1.35 21.75
CA LYS A 290 3.12 1.25 21.60
C LYS A 290 3.58 2.12 20.45
N HIS A 291 4.74 2.72 20.59
CA HIS A 291 5.45 3.24 19.44
C HIS A 291 5.94 2.06 18.58
N PRO A 292 5.59 2.00 17.28
CA PRO A 292 6.11 0.95 16.41
C PRO A 292 7.61 1.19 16.15
N ALA A 293 8.41 0.13 16.04
CA ALA A 293 9.85 0.26 15.85
C ALA A 293 10.24 0.13 14.36
N THR A 294 11.25 0.88 13.93
CA THR A 294 11.85 0.76 12.60
C THR A 294 13.38 0.84 12.68
N PRO A 295 14.13 0.05 11.88
CA PRO A 295 15.60 0.15 11.85
C PRO A 295 16.11 1.38 11.09
N ALA A 296 15.22 2.18 10.50
CA ALA A 296 15.60 3.31 9.67
C ALA A 296 16.45 4.33 10.45
N ALA A 297 17.39 4.96 9.74
CA ALA A 297 18.21 6.04 10.25
C ALA A 297 17.42 7.35 10.31
N PHE A 298 17.93 8.31 11.08
CA PHE A 298 17.38 9.66 11.09
C PHE A 298 17.37 10.27 9.68
N ASN A 299 16.30 11.02 9.38
CA ASN A 299 16.14 11.76 8.13
C ASN A 299 16.22 10.85 6.90
N THR A 300 15.57 9.69 6.96
CA THR A 300 15.17 8.98 5.74
C THR A 300 14.47 9.97 4.81
N PRO A 301 14.67 9.85 3.47
CA PRO A 301 14.24 10.88 2.53
C PRO A 301 12.82 11.37 2.77
N GLY A 302 12.69 12.63 3.18
CA GLY A 302 11.42 13.28 3.45
C GLY A 302 10.74 12.88 4.76
N HIS A 303 11.51 12.62 5.83
CA HIS A 303 10.99 12.29 7.17
C HIS A 303 9.96 11.16 7.15
N GLN A 304 10.24 10.13 6.36
CA GLN A 304 9.32 9.04 6.09
C GLN A 304 9.83 7.72 6.68
N TYR A 305 8.99 7.09 7.48
CA TYR A 305 9.33 5.87 8.20
C TYR A 305 8.26 4.81 7.96
N THR A 306 8.67 3.57 7.71
CA THR A 306 7.77 2.44 7.49
C THR A 306 7.91 1.45 8.65
N TYR A 307 6.75 0.97 9.11
CA TYR A 307 6.58 0.10 10.24
C TYR A 307 5.75 -1.12 9.84
N GLU A 308 6.13 -2.28 10.38
CA GLU A 308 5.33 -3.50 10.28
C GLU A 308 4.48 -3.65 11.55
N VAL A 309 3.17 -3.86 11.37
CA VAL A 309 2.24 -4.14 12.47
C VAL A 309 1.45 -5.41 12.19
N MET A 310 1.15 -6.17 13.24
CA MET A 310 0.33 -7.38 13.14
C MET A 310 -1.10 -7.04 13.53
N GLY A 311 -2.08 -7.36 12.68
CA GLY A 311 -3.48 -7.12 12.99
C GLY A 311 -3.98 -7.97 14.15
N ASP A 312 -4.94 -7.43 14.91
CA ASP A 312 -5.62 -8.14 16.02
C ASP A 312 -7.16 -8.11 15.88
N GLY A 313 -7.65 -7.99 14.65
CA GLY A 313 -9.09 -7.96 14.35
C GLY A 313 -9.77 -6.61 14.61
N ASN A 314 -9.01 -5.55 14.88
CA ASN A 314 -9.53 -4.19 15.08
C ASN A 314 -8.92 -3.22 14.06
N ALA A 315 -9.53 -2.04 13.92
CA ALA A 315 -8.94 -0.97 13.13
C ALA A 315 -7.67 -0.41 13.78
N LEU A 316 -6.72 0.06 12.96
CA LEU A 316 -5.56 0.81 13.44
C LEU A 316 -6.05 2.06 14.16
N GLN A 317 -5.50 2.31 15.34
CA GLN A 317 -5.60 3.61 15.99
C GLN A 317 -4.21 4.21 16.17
N VAL A 318 -4.12 5.53 16.05
CA VAL A 318 -2.86 6.27 16.21
C VAL A 318 -3.11 7.48 17.11
N ARG A 319 -2.21 7.75 18.05
CA ARG A 319 -2.28 8.92 18.92
C ARG A 319 -0.92 9.58 19.09
N LEU A 320 -0.95 10.86 19.47
CA LEU A 320 0.21 11.58 19.96
C LEU A 320 0.18 11.63 21.50
N LEU A 321 1.28 11.29 22.15
CA LEU A 321 1.46 11.36 23.59
C LEU A 321 2.08 12.70 23.96
N ASP A 322 1.24 13.72 24.11
CA ASP A 322 1.71 15.05 24.49
C ASP A 322 0.65 15.84 25.26
N LYS A 323 1.08 16.76 26.14
CA LYS A 323 0.19 17.71 26.85
C LYS A 323 0.97 18.98 27.24
N PRO A 324 0.39 20.19 27.04
CA PRO A 324 -0.86 20.44 26.30
C PRO A 324 -0.72 20.14 24.79
N TYR A 325 -1.82 20.03 24.06
CA TYR A 325 -1.77 19.89 22.58
C TYR A 325 -1.85 21.24 21.87
N SER A 326 -2.27 22.29 22.59
CA SER A 326 -2.58 23.60 22.01
C SER A 326 -1.33 24.42 21.63
N ASP A 327 -0.16 23.99 22.06
CA ASP A 327 1.14 24.56 21.69
C ASP A 327 1.81 23.85 20.52
N ASN A 328 1.24 22.74 20.06
CA ASN A 328 1.80 21.95 18.97
C ASN A 328 1.59 22.59 17.61
N SER A 329 2.42 22.17 16.64
CA SER A 329 2.35 22.65 15.26
C SER A 329 2.78 21.55 14.30
N GLY A 330 1.98 21.30 13.26
CA GLY A 330 2.29 20.34 12.20
C GLY A 330 1.41 19.10 12.24
N ARG A 331 1.48 18.31 11.16
CA ARG A 331 0.77 17.04 11.01
C ARG A 331 1.71 15.95 10.53
N VAL A 332 1.31 14.71 10.82
CA VAL A 332 1.90 13.50 10.25
C VAL A 332 0.89 12.86 9.31
N GLN A 333 1.28 12.67 8.06
CA GLN A 333 0.57 11.89 7.07
C GLN A 333 0.87 10.41 7.33
N ILE A 334 -0.17 9.58 7.35
CA ILE A 334 -0.05 8.15 7.63
C ILE A 334 -0.70 7.38 6.49
N PHE A 335 0.04 6.43 5.92
CA PHE A 335 -0.48 5.48 4.95
C PHE A 335 -0.55 4.09 5.57
N LEU A 336 -1.69 3.41 5.41
CA LEU A 336 -1.91 2.04 5.86
C LEU A 336 -2.20 1.13 4.67
N LEU A 337 -1.45 0.02 4.59
CA LEU A 337 -1.58 -1.02 3.57
C LEU A 337 -1.55 -2.43 4.17
N PRO A 338 -2.18 -3.42 3.53
CA PRO A 338 -1.84 -4.82 3.75
C PRO A 338 -0.33 -5.04 3.58
N GLY A 339 0.27 -5.88 4.43
CA GLY A 339 1.67 -6.28 4.27
C GLY A 339 1.80 -7.30 3.14
N ALA A 340 2.89 -7.19 2.36
CA ALA A 340 3.25 -8.14 1.31
C ALA A 340 3.79 -9.47 1.85
#